data_AF-A0A529HJJ3-F1
#
_entry.id   AF-A0A529HJJ3-F1
#
_cell.length_a   1.000
_cell.length_b   1.000
_cell.length_c   1.000
_cell.angle_alpha   90.00
_cell.angle_beta   90.00
_cell.angle_gamma   90.00
#
_symmetry.space_group_name_H-M   'P 1'
#
loop_
_entity.id
_entity.type
_entity.pdbx_description
1 polymer ?
#
loop_
_entity_poly.entity_id
_entity_poly.type
_entity_poly.pdbx_seq_one_letter_code
_entity_poly.pdbx_strand_id
1 'polypeptide(L)'
;ASVSVFLLGFVFWGAMAPIAGATIAPGVIAAAGQNVMIQHLEGGVVSSVKAREGDRVLRGQALIVLDPTVAQSQLNRVLKQWVAQKAEIARLEAERD
;
A
#
# COMPACT_ATOMS: atom_id res chain seq x y z
N ALA A 1 -7.60 32.01 -70.09
CA ALA A 1 -8.83 32.04 -69.28
C ALA A 1 -9.03 30.75 -68.49
N SER A 2 -9.14 29.59 -69.16
CA SER A 2 -9.48 28.30 -68.52
C SER A 2 -8.47 27.86 -67.45
N VAL A 3 -7.16 28.02 -67.71
CA VAL A 3 -6.09 27.67 -66.76
C VAL A 3 -6.13 28.55 -65.52
N SER A 4 -6.40 29.85 -65.69
CA SER A 4 -6.46 30.82 -64.58
C SER A 4 -7.65 30.54 -63.66
N VAL A 5 -8.81 30.19 -64.23
CA VAL A 5 -10.00 29.81 -63.45
C VAL A 5 -9.73 28.54 -62.64
N PHE A 6 -9.08 27.55 -63.24
CA PHE A 6 -8.73 26.32 -62.55
C PHE A 6 -7.77 26.54 -61.38
N LEU A 7 -6.71 27.34 -61.59
CA LEU A 7 -5.76 27.69 -60.54
C LEU A 7 -6.43 28.42 -59.37
N LEU A 8 -7.27 29.40 -59.65
CA LEU A 8 -7.97 30.16 -58.61
C LEU A 8 -8.95 29.27 -57.83
N GLY A 9 -9.67 28.38 -58.51
CA GLY A 9 -10.56 27.41 -57.87
C GLY A 9 -9.82 26.43 -56.96
N PHE A 10 -8.67 25.92 -57.40
CA PHE A 10 -7.85 24.99 -56.61
C PHE A 10 -7.28 25.66 -55.35
N VAL A 11 -6.77 26.88 -55.47
CA VAL A 11 -6.23 27.64 -54.34
C VAL A 11 -7.33 27.98 -53.33
N PHE A 12 -8.51 28.40 -53.80
CA PHE A 12 -9.64 28.73 -52.94
C PHE A 12 -10.14 27.51 -52.17
N TRP A 13 -10.27 26.36 -52.84
CA TRP A 13 -10.67 25.11 -52.19
C TRP A 13 -9.63 24.64 -51.17
N GLY A 14 -8.33 24.63 -51.52
CA GLY A 14 -7.27 24.22 -50.61
C GLY A 14 -7.14 25.08 -49.36
N ALA A 15 -7.42 26.39 -49.46
CA ALA A 15 -7.38 27.32 -48.32
C ALA A 15 -8.56 27.12 -47.35
N MET A 16 -9.72 26.69 -47.85
CA MET A 16 -10.92 26.43 -47.04
C MET A 16 -11.01 24.98 -46.56
N ALA A 17 -10.16 24.08 -47.08
CA ALA A 17 -10.18 22.66 -46.73
C ALA A 17 -9.71 22.45 -45.28
N PRO A 18 -10.58 21.95 -44.37
CA PRO A 18 -10.19 21.71 -43.00
C PRO A 18 -9.25 20.50 -42.92
N ILE A 19 -7.99 20.73 -42.54
CA ILE A 19 -7.03 19.65 -42.25
C ILE A 19 -7.15 19.32 -40.75
N ALA A 20 -8.16 18.52 -40.40
CA ALA A 20 -8.32 18.00 -39.05
C ALA A 20 -7.77 16.57 -38.98
N GLY A 21 -6.53 16.44 -38.53
CA GLY A 21 -5.93 15.15 -38.20
C GLY A 21 -5.77 15.05 -36.69
N ALA A 22 -6.60 14.24 -36.03
CA ALA A 22 -6.36 13.84 -34.64
C ALA A 22 -5.69 12.46 -34.67
N THR A 23 -4.41 12.41 -34.34
CA THR A 23 -3.72 11.14 -34.11
C THR A 23 -4.11 10.63 -32.72
N ILE A 24 -4.91 9.57 -32.68
CA ILE A 24 -5.25 8.89 -31.43
C ILE A 24 -4.07 7.99 -31.07
N ALA A 25 -3.23 8.45 -30.14
CA ALA A 25 -2.19 7.61 -29.54
C ALA A 25 -2.79 6.88 -28.33
N PRO A 26 -2.72 5.54 -28.27
CA PRO A 26 -3.13 4.81 -27.07
C PRO A 26 -2.15 5.16 -25.93
N GLY A 27 -2.67 5.77 -24.88
CA GLY A 27 -1.95 6.01 -23.63
C GLY A 27 -2.58 5.22 -22.50
N VAL A 28 -1.77 4.55 -21.68
CA VAL A 28 -2.23 3.87 -20.46
C VAL A 28 -1.81 4.71 -19.27
N ILE A 29 -2.78 5.09 -18.44
CA ILE A 29 -2.50 5.71 -17.14
C ILE A 29 -2.23 4.57 -16.16
N ALA A 30 -0.95 4.31 -15.89
CA ALA A 30 -0.55 3.43 -14.80
C ALA A 30 -0.60 4.21 -13.49
N ALA A 31 -1.25 3.65 -12.46
CA ALA A 31 -1.15 4.19 -11.11
C ALA A 31 0.32 4.18 -10.68
N ALA A 32 0.86 5.34 -10.28
CA ALA A 32 2.21 5.42 -9.74
C ALA A 32 2.20 4.81 -8.34
N GLY A 33 2.54 3.53 -8.25
CA GLY A 33 2.59 2.80 -6.99
C GLY A 33 3.15 1.40 -7.20
N GLN A 34 4.20 1.08 -6.46
CA GLN A 34 4.67 -0.31 -6.35
C GLN A 34 3.79 -1.05 -5.34
N ASN A 35 3.36 -2.28 -5.67
CA ASN A 35 2.69 -3.14 -4.71
C ASN A 35 3.65 -3.41 -3.54
N VAL A 36 3.35 -2.89 -2.36
CA VAL A 36 4.14 -3.16 -1.16
C VAL A 36 3.62 -4.44 -0.53
N MET A 37 4.39 -5.51 -0.65
CA MET A 37 4.10 -6.76 0.05
C MET A 37 4.39 -6.55 1.54
N ILE A 38 3.33 -6.46 2.35
CA ILE A 38 3.46 -6.37 3.81
C ILE A 38 3.49 -7.80 4.34
N GLN A 39 4.68 -8.33 4.59
CA GLN A 39 4.90 -9.63 5.22
C GLN A 39 5.36 -9.42 6.66
N HIS A 40 4.62 -9.99 7.61
CA HIS A 40 5.05 -9.98 9.01
C HIS A 40 6.17 -11.01 9.23
N LEU A 41 7.29 -10.57 9.82
CA LEU A 41 8.52 -11.36 9.98
C LEU A 41 8.39 -12.56 10.93
N GLU A 42 7.46 -12.50 11.90
CA GLU A 42 7.35 -13.52 12.95
C GLU A 42 6.19 -14.52 12.74
N GLY A 43 5.40 -14.39 11.67
CA GLY A 43 4.37 -15.36 11.29
C GLY A 43 3.38 -15.73 12.42
N GLY A 44 2.32 -14.93 12.59
CA GLY A 44 1.21 -15.24 13.51
C GLY A 44 -0.09 -15.59 12.78
N VAL A 45 -1.03 -16.23 13.47
CA VAL A 45 -2.39 -16.48 12.94
C VAL A 45 -3.10 -15.12 12.79
N VAL A 46 -3.67 -14.85 11.61
CA VAL A 46 -4.44 -13.62 11.38
C VAL A 46 -5.77 -13.74 12.13
N SER A 47 -6.02 -12.81 13.05
CA SER A 47 -7.30 -12.70 13.76
C SER A 47 -8.32 -11.92 12.94
N SER A 48 -7.91 -10.77 12.37
CA SER A 48 -8.79 -9.99 11.49
C SER A 48 -8.00 -9.13 10.50
N VAL A 49 -8.61 -8.88 9.34
CA VAL A 49 -8.11 -7.96 8.32
C VAL A 49 -9.02 -6.73 8.31
N LYS A 50 -8.43 -5.55 8.56
CA LYS A 50 -9.15 -4.28 8.71
C LYS A 50 -9.22 -3.44 7.44
N ALA A 51 -8.47 -3.80 6.42
CA ALA A 51 -8.43 -3.11 5.13
C ALA A 51 -9.03 -3.98 4.02
N ARG A 52 -9.66 -3.34 3.03
CA ARG A 52 -10.18 -3.99 1.82
C ARG A 52 -9.45 -3.47 0.59
N GLU A 53 -9.56 -4.24 -0.49
CA GLU A 53 -9.01 -3.84 -1.78
C GLU A 53 -9.56 -2.48 -2.21
N GLY A 54 -8.67 -1.57 -2.60
CA GLY A 54 -9.03 -0.20 -2.98
C GLY A 54 -9.18 0.81 -1.83
N ASP A 55 -9.04 0.40 -0.56
CA ASP A 55 -9.10 1.34 0.57
C ASP A 55 -7.88 2.27 0.60
N ARG A 56 -8.10 3.57 0.85
CA ARG A 56 -7.03 4.53 1.12
C ARG A 56 -6.58 4.39 2.57
N VAL A 57 -5.30 4.11 2.79
CA VAL A 57 -4.73 3.90 4.11
C VAL A 57 -3.77 5.02 4.50
N LEU A 58 -3.73 5.36 5.79
CA LEU A 58 -2.81 6.36 6.35
C LEU A 58 -1.64 5.67 7.07
N ARG A 59 -0.51 6.38 7.22
CA ARG A 59 0.63 5.89 8.00
C ARG A 59 0.21 5.60 9.43
N GLY A 60 0.56 4.41 9.92
CA GLY A 60 0.23 3.95 11.28
C GLY A 60 -1.15 3.31 11.42
N GLN A 61 -1.94 3.24 10.35
CA GLN A 61 -3.22 2.54 10.37
C GLN A 61 -2.99 1.02 10.47
N ALA A 62 -3.64 0.38 11.45
CA ALA A 62 -3.61 -1.07 11.59
C ALA A 62 -4.40 -1.71 10.44
N LEU A 63 -3.69 -2.48 9.60
CA LEU A 63 -4.29 -3.17 8.44
C LEU A 63 -4.68 -4.62 8.78
N ILE A 64 -3.88 -5.27 9.62
CA ILE A 64 -4.05 -6.67 10.02
C ILE A 64 -3.87 -6.74 11.54
N VAL A 65 -4.68 -7.55 12.19
CA VAL A 65 -4.55 -7.89 13.61
C VAL A 65 -4.19 -9.36 13.72
N LEU A 66 -3.08 -9.65 14.40
CA LEU A 66 -2.64 -11.01 14.68
C LEU A 66 -3.25 -11.54 15.98
N ASP A 67 -3.39 -12.84 16.08
CA ASP A 67 -3.82 -13.52 17.30
C ASP A 67 -2.78 -13.31 18.42
N PRO A 68 -3.16 -12.70 19.56
CA PRO A 68 -2.23 -12.40 20.63
C PRO A 68 -1.86 -13.61 21.50
N THR A 69 -2.49 -14.78 21.32
CA THR A 69 -2.40 -15.93 22.23
C THR A 69 -0.96 -16.38 22.48
N VAL A 70 -0.16 -16.51 21.40
CA VAL A 70 1.24 -16.95 21.52
C VAL A 70 2.09 -15.91 22.24
N ALA A 71 1.97 -14.64 21.86
CA ALA A 71 2.71 -13.55 22.48
C ALA A 71 2.35 -13.38 23.97
N GLN A 72 1.06 -13.48 24.31
CA GLN A 72 0.60 -13.43 25.70
C GLN A 72 1.10 -14.64 26.50
N SER A 73 1.09 -15.84 25.93
CA SER A 73 1.62 -17.04 26.59
C SER A 73 3.12 -16.89 26.91
N GLN A 74 3.91 -16.38 25.97
CA GLN A 74 5.33 -16.12 26.18
C GLN A 74 5.58 -15.06 27.25
N LEU A 75 4.84 -13.95 27.21
CA LEU A 75 4.90 -12.90 28.23
C LEU A 75 4.58 -13.45 29.62
N ASN A 76 3.49 -14.21 29.74
CA ASN A 76 3.08 -14.83 31.00
C ASN A 76 4.12 -15.79 31.55
N ARG A 77 4.78 -16.56 30.68
CA ARG A 77 5.87 -17.47 31.08
C ARG A 77 7.03 -16.69 31.70
N VAL A 78 7.50 -15.63 31.04
CA VAL A 78 8.61 -14.81 31.53
C VAL A 78 8.24 -14.08 32.82
N LEU A 79 7.03 -13.52 32.90
CA LEU A 79 6.53 -12.87 34.12
C LEU A 79 6.50 -13.83 35.31
N LYS A 80 6.01 -15.05 35.13
CA LYS A 80 6.01 -16.07 36.20
C LYS A 80 7.42 -16.41 36.67
N GLN A 81 8.37 -16.56 35.75
CA GLN A 81 9.78 -16.78 36.10
C GLN A 81 10.36 -15.61 36.89
N TRP A 82 10.07 -14.39 36.48
CA TRP A 82 10.53 -13.18 37.17
C TRP A 82 9.97 -13.07 38.59
N VAL A 83 8.66 -13.32 38.76
CA VAL A 83 8.02 -13.33 40.08
C VAL A 83 8.62 -14.42 40.98
N ALA A 84 8.82 -15.62 40.46
CA ALA A 84 9.43 -16.72 41.21
C ALA A 84 10.85 -16.36 41.70
N GLN A 85 11.69 -15.80 40.83
CA GLN A 85 13.05 -15.39 41.22
C GLN A 85 13.05 -14.24 42.22
N LYS A 86 12.12 -13.28 42.06
CA LYS A 86 11.98 -12.20 43.03
C LYS A 86 11.56 -12.71 44.41
N ALA A 87 10.65 -13.69 44.46
CA ALA A 87 10.25 -14.33 45.70
C ALA A 87 11.41 -15.08 46.37
N GLU A 88 12.25 -15.77 45.58
CA GLU A 88 13.42 -16.48 46.10
C GLU A 88 14.46 -15.51 46.69
N ILE A 89 14.74 -14.39 45.99
CA ILE A 89 15.63 -13.35 46.53
C ILE A 89 15.10 -12.79 47.85
N ALA A 90 13.81 -12.44 47.91
CA ALA A 90 13.19 -11.90 49.13
C ALA A 90 13.23 -12.90 50.29
N ARG A 91 13.06 -14.20 50.01
CA ARG A 91 13.20 -15.28 51.00
C ARG A 91 14.63 -15.36 51.53
N LEU A 92 15.63 -15.38 50.63
CA LEU A 92 17.05 -15.46 51.00
C LEU A 92 17.51 -14.22 51.79
N GLU A 93 16.96 -13.04 51.49
CA GLU A 93 17.20 -11.82 52.27
C GLU A 93 16.62 -11.94 53.67
N ALA A 94 15.40 -12.45 53.82
CA ALA A 94 14.76 -12.66 55.12
C ALA A 94 15.41 -13.78 55.97
N GLU A 95 16.10 -14.74 55.35
CA GLU A 95 16.87 -15.77 56.05
C GLU A 95 18.26 -15.28 56.51
N ARG A 96 18.77 -14.18 55.93
CA ARG A 96 20.09 -13.63 56.24
C ARG A 96 20.08 -12.67 57.44
N ASP A 97 18.95 -12.03 57.69
CA ASP A 97 18.72 -11.10 58.80
C ASP A 97 18.13 -11.82 60.04
#